data_AF-G3AHE5-F1
#
_entry.id   AF-G3AHE5-F1
#
_cell.length_a   1.000
_cell.length_b   1.000
_cell.length_c   1.000
_cell.angle_alpha   90.00
_cell.angle_beta   90.00
_cell.angle_gamma   90.00
#
_symmetry.space_group_name_H-M   'P 1'
#
loop_
_entity.id
_entity.type
_entity.pdbx_description
1 polymer ?
#
loop_
_entity_poly.entity_id
_entity_poly.type
_entity_poly.pdbx_seq_one_letter_code
_entity_poly.pdbx_strand_id
1 'polypeptide(L)'
;MAQAVQAPVQEEETIEEEETDGWNDNWDDAWDENEEEEEETKSTQEDDWNAKWDNSDQEEEEEEAADWNDKWDDNWDDESDKEEVLTKKSPKKIVKAKEPPKEAIPQEKTVVEPQVKQKVPEKILISQISIKVIDIFHDYQLDRKYLVSTIKALSSVVYPPLTNSFLMINDLNYLQANLDLPLQSFIQTNWNQVIVEFYSKIKTILATIDLSDEESETSVDLLDKWFKNLDKQLYTTNPNKLKHLITDIVEFINNWLINSIIDLDDISEFQCTKLTQIIDSAHDITSSYIKQIGISTSLASYNKLANVRFMINNHITAIIARFYQGDLYDLTTDEIIKLIKSVFIQSELREDTINEIIEFRNMN
;
A
#
# COMPACT_ATOMS: atom_id res chain seq x y z
N MET A 1 30.64 69.37 -49.56
CA MET A 1 30.60 70.82 -49.27
C MET A 1 29.17 71.14 -48.83
N ALA A 2 28.83 70.93 -47.55
CA ALA A 2 29.15 71.78 -46.39
C ALA A 2 28.43 73.13 -46.46
N GLN A 3 27.31 73.23 -45.73
CA GLN A 3 26.92 74.43 -45.00
C GLN A 3 26.25 73.99 -43.70
N ALA A 4 26.99 74.17 -42.61
CA ALA A 4 26.46 74.29 -41.27
C ALA A 4 25.82 75.68 -41.12
N VAL A 5 24.98 75.88 -40.10
CA VAL A 5 25.17 76.88 -39.03
C VAL A 5 23.94 76.94 -38.09
N GLN A 6 24.23 76.60 -36.83
CA GLN A 6 23.83 77.18 -35.53
C GLN A 6 22.39 77.16 -34.99
N ALA A 7 22.34 76.74 -33.72
CA ALA A 7 21.31 76.94 -32.69
C ALA A 7 21.24 78.41 -32.20
N PRO A 8 20.21 78.73 -31.39
CA PRO A 8 20.51 79.00 -29.98
C PRO A 8 19.49 78.41 -28.97
N VAL A 9 19.89 78.53 -27.71
CA VAL A 9 19.31 78.03 -26.44
C VAL A 9 18.37 79.08 -25.81
N GLN A 10 17.61 78.66 -24.78
CA GLN A 10 16.82 79.39 -23.76
C GLN A 10 15.30 79.40 -24.05
N GLU A 11 14.37 79.18 -23.11
CA GLU A 11 14.37 79.40 -21.65
C GLU A 11 13.21 78.62 -20.98
N GLU A 12 13.26 78.55 -19.65
CA GLU A 12 12.35 77.89 -18.71
C GLU A 12 10.94 78.50 -18.65
N GLU A 13 9.90 77.69 -18.41
CA GLU A 13 8.72 78.10 -17.62
C GLU A 13 8.25 76.95 -16.72
N THR A 14 8.21 77.26 -15.43
CA THR A 14 7.72 76.54 -14.27
C THR A 14 6.21 76.79 -14.04
N ILE A 15 5.44 75.75 -13.69
CA ILE A 15 4.17 75.80 -12.93
C ILE A 15 4.14 74.46 -12.12
N GLU A 16 4.53 74.42 -10.84
CA GLU A 16 3.71 74.55 -9.60
C GLU A 16 2.44 73.66 -9.61
N GLU A 17 2.49 72.50 -8.95
CA GLU A 17 1.97 72.22 -7.60
C GLU A 17 0.43 72.12 -7.52
N GLU A 18 -0.06 70.90 -7.24
CA GLU A 18 -1.10 70.69 -6.23
C GLU A 18 -0.98 69.27 -5.64
N GLU A 19 -0.72 69.26 -4.33
CA GLU A 19 -0.91 68.19 -3.34
C GLU A 19 -2.39 67.72 -3.39
N THR A 20 -2.82 66.49 -3.09
CA THR A 20 -2.80 65.69 -1.85
C THR A 20 -3.39 64.32 -2.26
N ASP A 21 -2.98 63.13 -1.78
CA ASP A 21 -3.22 62.60 -0.45
C ASP A 21 -2.39 61.30 -0.29
N GLY A 22 -1.69 61.19 0.84
CA GLY A 22 -1.23 59.91 1.38
C GLY A 22 -2.43 58.97 1.60
N TRP A 23 -2.24 57.67 1.72
CA TRP A 23 -1.77 57.07 2.96
C TRP A 23 -0.90 55.85 2.69
N ASN A 24 0.23 55.83 3.39
CA ASN A 24 1.23 54.79 3.49
C ASN A 24 0.99 54.10 4.84
N ASP A 25 0.54 52.85 4.85
CA ASP A 25 0.51 52.02 6.06
C ASP A 25 1.42 50.81 5.88
N ASN A 26 2.58 50.97 6.49
CA ASN A 26 3.61 50.02 6.82
C ASN A 26 3.02 48.91 7.71
N TRP A 27 2.86 47.69 7.17
CA TRP A 27 2.45 46.49 7.92
C TRP A 27 3.67 45.60 8.22
N ASP A 28 4.65 46.17 8.90
CA ASP A 28 5.72 45.45 9.56
C ASP A 28 5.96 46.12 10.91
N ASP A 29 5.45 45.48 11.97
CA ASP A 29 5.90 45.55 13.36
C ASP A 29 5.30 44.31 14.06
N ALA A 30 6.14 43.31 14.31
CA ALA A 30 6.67 43.05 15.64
C ALA A 30 5.60 42.52 16.62
N TRP A 31 5.37 41.22 16.57
CA TRP A 31 4.87 40.47 17.74
C TRP A 31 6.09 39.84 18.40
N ASP A 32 6.78 40.67 19.18
CA ASP A 32 7.75 40.24 20.18
C ASP A 32 7.03 39.41 21.26
N GLU A 33 7.65 38.28 21.54
CA GLU A 33 8.08 37.85 22.87
C GLU A 33 7.21 38.28 24.05
N ASN A 34 6.56 37.30 24.67
CA ASN A 34 6.38 37.32 26.12
C ASN A 34 6.88 35.99 26.68
N GLU A 35 8.17 35.99 27.05
CA GLU A 35 8.72 35.12 28.09
C GLU A 35 8.21 35.63 29.45
N GLU A 36 7.44 34.81 30.16
CA GLU A 36 7.46 34.79 31.63
C GLU A 36 7.48 33.32 32.07
N GLU A 37 8.68 32.89 32.47
CA GLU A 37 8.89 31.80 33.43
C GLU A 37 8.28 32.21 34.78
N GLU A 38 7.59 31.30 35.47
CA GLU A 38 7.98 30.86 36.82
C GLU A 38 7.02 29.81 37.42
N GLU A 39 7.68 28.74 37.91
CA GLU A 39 7.37 27.92 39.09
C GLU A 39 6.23 26.87 39.10
N GLU A 40 6.71 25.62 38.98
CA GLU A 40 6.42 24.47 39.85
C GLU A 40 5.22 24.54 40.82
N THR A 41 4.19 23.73 40.55
CA THR A 41 3.60 22.91 41.61
C THR A 41 3.32 21.49 41.11
N LYS A 42 4.01 20.53 41.75
CA LYS A 42 3.64 19.12 41.80
C LYS A 42 2.27 18.96 42.44
N SER A 43 1.34 18.28 41.78
CA SER A 43 0.44 17.33 42.46
C SER A 43 -0.10 16.27 41.50
N THR A 44 0.28 15.03 41.80
CA THR A 44 -0.39 13.76 41.53
C THR A 44 -1.92 13.80 41.44
N GLN A 45 -2.47 13.19 40.38
CA GLN A 45 -3.73 12.41 40.31
C GLN A 45 -3.77 11.83 38.88
N GLU A 46 -3.48 10.54 38.62
CA GLU A 46 -4.35 9.38 38.84
C GLU A 46 -5.80 9.63 38.42
N ASP A 47 -6.06 9.58 37.11
CA ASP A 47 -7.41 9.44 36.56
C ASP A 47 -7.72 7.96 36.29
N ASP A 48 -8.19 7.38 37.38
CA ASP A 48 -8.93 6.14 37.56
C ASP A 48 -10.23 6.13 36.74
N TRP A 49 -10.25 5.39 35.62
CA TRP A 49 -11.47 5.13 34.83
C TRP A 49 -12.15 3.82 35.22
N ASN A 50 -12.11 3.45 36.51
CA ASN A 50 -12.88 2.35 37.06
C ASN A 50 -14.13 2.84 37.80
N ALA A 51 -15.19 3.15 37.06
CA ALA A 51 -16.52 3.43 37.62
C ALA A 51 -17.56 2.41 37.12
N LYS A 52 -17.77 1.42 37.98
CA LYS A 52 -18.90 0.48 38.08
C LYS A 52 -20.21 1.02 37.50
N TRP A 53 -20.78 0.26 36.56
CA TRP A 53 -22.22 0.25 36.34
C TRP A 53 -22.78 -0.99 37.03
N ASP A 54 -23.07 -0.80 38.31
CA ASP A 54 -23.94 -1.61 39.12
C ASP A 54 -25.39 -1.26 38.70
N ASN A 55 -26.09 -2.24 38.14
CA ASN A 55 -27.54 -2.27 38.21
C ASN A 55 -27.95 -3.72 38.39
N SER A 56 -28.20 -4.03 39.65
CA SER A 56 -28.84 -5.21 40.15
C SER A 56 -30.30 -5.31 39.70
N ASP A 57 -30.79 -6.54 39.81
CA ASP A 57 -32.18 -6.97 39.91
C ASP A 57 -32.96 -7.00 38.57
N GLN A 58 -33.58 -8.12 38.16
CA GLN A 58 -34.33 -9.04 39.01
C GLN A 58 -34.66 -10.37 38.29
N GLU A 59 -34.42 -11.47 39.02
CA GLU A 59 -35.21 -12.73 39.19
C GLU A 59 -35.62 -13.58 37.96
N GLU A 60 -35.13 -14.84 37.87
CA GLU A 60 -35.76 -16.12 38.30
C GLU A 60 -36.84 -16.59 37.29
N GLU A 61 -36.81 -17.80 36.72
CA GLU A 61 -37.02 -19.14 37.30
C GLU A 61 -36.35 -20.19 36.36
N GLU A 62 -35.46 -21.07 36.86
CA GLU A 62 -35.71 -22.45 37.34
C GLU A 62 -36.22 -23.49 36.31
N GLU A 63 -35.35 -24.50 36.09
CA GLU A 63 -35.58 -25.95 35.95
C GLU A 63 -36.47 -26.47 34.77
N GLU A 64 -36.28 -27.62 34.12
CA GLU A 64 -35.79 -28.94 34.52
C GLU A 64 -35.17 -29.71 33.34
N ALA A 65 -34.43 -30.78 33.68
CA ALA A 65 -33.90 -31.79 32.78
C ALA A 65 -34.98 -32.65 32.09
N ALA A 66 -34.70 -33.11 30.86
CA ALA A 66 -35.35 -34.30 30.30
C ALA A 66 -34.42 -35.04 29.32
N ASP A 67 -33.83 -36.11 29.86
CA ASP A 67 -33.29 -37.27 29.16
C ASP A 67 -34.41 -38.03 28.44
N TRP A 68 -34.37 -38.16 27.11
CA TRP A 68 -35.09 -39.20 26.37
C TRP A 68 -34.27 -39.69 25.18
N ASN A 69 -33.72 -40.88 25.39
CA ASN A 69 -33.16 -41.82 24.44
C ASN A 69 -34.26 -42.44 23.54
N ASP A 70 -33.79 -43.18 22.52
CA ASP A 70 -34.44 -44.27 21.77
C ASP A 70 -35.18 -44.03 20.43
N LYS A 71 -34.52 -44.58 19.39
CA LYS A 71 -35.01 -45.55 18.39
C LYS A 71 -35.89 -45.08 17.25
N TRP A 72 -35.26 -44.93 16.08
CA TRP A 72 -35.74 -45.55 14.84
C TRP A 72 -34.61 -46.38 14.22
N ASP A 73 -34.67 -47.68 14.53
CA ASP A 73 -34.24 -48.83 13.73
C ASP A 73 -34.29 -48.59 12.20
N ASP A 74 -33.34 -49.09 11.41
CA ASP A 74 -33.35 -50.50 11.04
C ASP A 74 -32.22 -50.88 10.08
N ASN A 75 -31.67 -52.03 10.41
CA ASN A 75 -30.58 -52.76 9.81
C ASN A 75 -30.97 -53.38 8.45
N TRP A 76 -30.12 -53.22 7.43
CA TRP A 76 -30.01 -54.17 6.31
C TRP A 76 -28.52 -54.50 6.15
N ASP A 77 -28.00 -55.31 7.07
CA ASP A 77 -27.56 -56.70 6.78
C ASP A 77 -27.15 -56.97 5.32
N ASP A 78 -26.04 -57.63 5.03
CA ASP A 78 -25.09 -58.32 5.88
C ASP A 78 -23.91 -58.78 5.02
N GLU A 79 -22.81 -59.08 5.70
CA GLU A 79 -21.86 -60.17 5.43
C GLU A 79 -21.18 -60.26 4.04
N SER A 80 -19.87 -60.48 3.93
CA SER A 80 -18.98 -61.19 4.86
C SER A 80 -17.56 -61.14 4.29
N ASP A 81 -16.59 -60.96 5.20
CA ASP A 81 -15.34 -61.72 5.38
C ASP A 81 -14.48 -62.08 4.16
N LYS A 82 -13.13 -62.08 4.19
CA LYS A 82 -12.05 -61.84 5.16
C LYS A 82 -10.76 -62.04 4.36
N GLU A 83 -9.67 -61.38 4.79
CA GLU A 83 -8.26 -61.89 4.85
C GLU A 83 -7.61 -62.47 3.55
N GLU A 84 -6.33 -62.34 3.22
CA GLU A 84 -5.11 -61.82 3.81
C GLU A 84 -3.97 -61.97 2.75
N VAL A 85 -2.84 -61.29 2.99
CA VAL A 85 -1.45 -61.72 2.66
C VAL A 85 -0.89 -61.52 1.23
N LEU A 86 -0.03 -60.48 1.15
CA LEU A 86 1.37 -60.45 0.67
C LEU A 86 1.80 -61.35 -0.52
N THR A 87 2.47 -60.78 -1.52
CA THR A 87 3.93 -60.97 -1.71
C THR A 87 4.54 -60.23 -2.92
N LYS A 88 5.80 -59.84 -2.69
CA LYS A 88 6.84 -59.24 -3.55
C LYS A 88 7.04 -59.88 -4.95
N LYS A 89 7.42 -59.06 -5.95
CA LYS A 89 8.78 -59.04 -6.60
C LYS A 89 8.80 -58.22 -7.92
N SER A 90 9.81 -57.35 -8.02
CA SER A 90 10.32 -56.58 -9.17
C SER A 90 11.14 -57.47 -10.15
N PRO A 91 11.98 -56.97 -11.10
CA PRO A 91 11.88 -55.96 -12.18
C PRO A 91 12.49 -56.48 -13.53
N LYS A 92 12.77 -55.58 -14.50
CA LYS A 92 13.60 -55.68 -15.75
C LYS A 92 12.80 -55.88 -17.05
N LYS A 93 13.18 -55.39 -18.23
CA LYS A 93 14.40 -54.75 -18.76
C LYS A 93 14.08 -54.06 -20.11
N ILE A 94 14.87 -53.03 -20.41
CA ILE A 94 15.12 -52.33 -21.68
C ILE A 94 15.37 -53.26 -22.88
N VAL A 95 14.85 -52.95 -24.08
CA VAL A 95 15.52 -53.15 -25.39
C VAL A 95 15.11 -52.06 -26.40
N LYS A 96 16.11 -51.53 -27.12
CA LYS A 96 16.07 -50.52 -28.19
C LYS A 96 15.77 -51.11 -29.59
N ALA A 97 15.20 -50.24 -30.44
CA ALA A 97 15.45 -50.01 -31.88
C ALA A 97 14.98 -51.00 -32.96
N LYS A 98 14.12 -50.52 -33.89
CA LYS A 98 14.46 -50.18 -35.31
C LYS A 98 13.20 -49.80 -36.13
N GLU A 99 13.41 -48.93 -37.12
CA GLU A 99 12.47 -48.29 -38.08
C GLU A 99 11.61 -49.25 -38.93
N PRO A 100 10.54 -48.74 -39.59
CA PRO A 100 10.55 -48.68 -41.06
C PRO A 100 9.80 -47.42 -41.63
N PRO A 101 9.41 -47.32 -42.92
CA PRO A 101 10.09 -46.55 -43.97
C PRO A 101 9.26 -45.39 -44.57
N LYS A 102 9.90 -44.63 -45.47
CA LYS A 102 9.39 -43.50 -46.25
C LYS A 102 8.28 -43.86 -47.25
N GLU A 103 7.22 -43.05 -47.29
CA GLU A 103 6.47 -42.66 -48.51
C GLU A 103 6.03 -41.18 -48.38
N ALA A 104 5.72 -40.55 -49.52
CA ALA A 104 6.07 -39.17 -49.82
C ALA A 104 4.87 -38.18 -49.93
N ILE A 105 5.12 -36.92 -49.53
CA ILE A 105 4.54 -35.61 -49.97
C ILE A 105 3.10 -35.31 -49.49
N PRO A 106 2.68 -34.04 -49.18
CA PRO A 106 3.26 -32.73 -49.53
C PRO A 106 3.51 -31.73 -48.37
N GLN A 107 4.25 -30.68 -48.76
CA GLN A 107 4.67 -29.52 -47.98
C GLN A 107 3.49 -28.64 -47.54
N GLU A 108 3.43 -28.32 -46.24
CA GLU A 108 2.88 -27.05 -45.75
C GLU A 108 3.77 -26.58 -44.59
N LYS A 109 4.62 -25.59 -44.87
CA LYS A 109 5.46 -24.94 -43.85
C LYS A 109 4.58 -23.96 -43.06
N THR A 110 4.03 -24.42 -41.95
CA THR A 110 3.55 -23.54 -40.89
C THR A 110 4.57 -23.62 -39.75
N VAL A 111 5.57 -22.76 -39.84
CA VAL A 111 6.47 -22.45 -38.72
C VAL A 111 5.59 -21.73 -37.69
N VAL A 112 5.16 -22.45 -36.67
CA VAL A 112 4.57 -21.85 -35.48
C VAL A 112 5.73 -21.25 -34.69
N GLU A 113 6.04 -19.99 -34.99
CA GLU A 113 6.81 -19.16 -34.07
C GLU A 113 6.07 -19.11 -32.73
N PRO A 114 6.79 -19.22 -31.59
CA PRO A 114 6.18 -18.96 -30.30
C PRO A 114 5.72 -17.51 -30.31
N GLN A 115 4.40 -17.30 -30.24
CA GLN A 115 3.85 -15.98 -30.03
C GLN A 115 4.37 -15.45 -28.70
N VAL A 116 5.44 -14.68 -28.78
CA VAL A 116 5.79 -13.66 -27.79
C VAL A 116 4.52 -12.84 -27.65
N LYS A 117 3.82 -12.99 -26.52
CA LYS A 117 2.76 -12.06 -26.11
C LYS A 117 3.38 -10.68 -26.19
N GLN A 118 3.09 -9.96 -27.27
CA GLN A 118 3.44 -8.56 -27.39
C GLN A 118 2.74 -7.87 -26.22
N LYS A 119 3.54 -7.45 -25.25
CA LYS A 119 3.14 -6.54 -24.19
C LYS A 119 2.65 -5.30 -24.92
N VAL A 120 1.32 -5.14 -25.02
CA VAL A 120 0.72 -3.91 -25.55
C VAL A 120 1.33 -2.78 -24.72
N PRO A 121 2.02 -1.80 -25.31
CA PRO A 121 2.58 -0.71 -24.54
C PRO A 121 1.43 -0.01 -23.83
N GLU A 122 1.46 -0.01 -22.50
CA GLU A 122 0.50 0.67 -21.65
C GLU A 122 0.54 2.15 -22.00
N LYS A 123 -0.42 2.60 -22.81
CA LYS A 123 -0.41 3.92 -23.41
C LYS A 123 -0.85 4.94 -22.38
N ILE A 124 0.02 5.88 -22.06
CA ILE A 124 -0.31 7.06 -21.25
C ILE A 124 -1.27 7.94 -22.06
N LEU A 125 -2.39 8.34 -21.46
CA LEU A 125 -3.35 9.24 -22.10
C LEU A 125 -2.87 10.69 -21.99
N ILE A 126 -2.78 11.36 -23.13
CA ILE A 126 -2.47 12.79 -23.28
C ILE A 126 -3.66 13.44 -23.96
N SER A 127 -4.13 14.56 -23.43
CA SER A 127 -5.25 15.31 -23.99
C SER A 127 -4.83 16.12 -25.21
N GLN A 128 -5.83 16.47 -26.04
CA GLN A 128 -5.62 17.38 -27.17
C GLN A 128 -5.32 18.81 -26.71
N ILE A 129 -5.57 19.16 -25.44
CA ILE A 129 -5.29 20.49 -24.89
C ILE A 129 -3.79 20.73 -24.90
N SER A 130 -3.00 19.74 -24.45
CA SER A 130 -1.53 19.83 -24.45
C SER A 130 -0.96 20.07 -25.84
N ILE A 131 -1.50 19.40 -26.86
CA ILE A 131 -1.06 19.56 -28.26
C ILE A 131 -1.36 20.98 -28.74
N LYS A 132 -2.58 21.48 -28.52
CA LYS A 132 -2.95 22.85 -28.92
C LYS A 132 -2.14 23.94 -28.21
N VAL A 133 -1.77 23.72 -26.94
CA VAL A 133 -0.92 24.65 -26.20
C VAL A 133 0.47 24.75 -26.82
N ILE A 134 1.03 23.63 -27.29
CA ILE A 134 2.30 23.60 -28.02
C ILE A 134 2.19 24.41 -29.32
N ASP A 135 1.12 24.18 -30.10
CA ASP A 135 0.89 24.92 -31.35
C ASP A 135 0.81 26.44 -31.11
N ILE A 136 0.01 26.86 -30.11
CA ILE A 136 -0.12 28.27 -29.73
C ILE A 136 1.22 28.85 -29.26
N PHE A 137 2.01 28.10 -28.51
CA PHE A 137 3.30 28.59 -28.04
C PHE A 137 4.27 28.85 -29.20
N HIS A 138 4.30 27.95 -30.18
CA HIS A 138 5.14 28.11 -31.37
C HIS A 138 4.67 29.25 -32.28
N ASP A 139 3.36 29.40 -32.46
CA ASP A 139 2.78 30.43 -33.33
C ASP A 139 2.99 31.85 -32.78
N TYR A 140 2.90 32.04 -31.46
CA TYR A 140 2.87 33.37 -30.84
C TYR A 140 4.14 33.73 -30.06
N GLN A 141 5.12 32.82 -29.94
CA GLN A 141 6.36 33.03 -29.19
C GLN A 141 6.14 33.64 -27.80
N LEU A 142 5.15 33.11 -27.08
CA LEU A 142 4.72 33.65 -25.79
C LEU A 142 5.86 33.68 -24.78
N ASP A 143 5.83 34.65 -23.88
CA ASP A 143 6.73 34.66 -22.72
C ASP A 143 6.47 33.41 -21.87
N ARG A 144 7.53 32.61 -21.71
CA ARG A 144 7.52 31.34 -20.97
C ARG A 144 7.04 31.51 -19.53
N LYS A 145 7.36 32.63 -18.86
CA LYS A 145 6.99 32.86 -17.46
C LYS A 145 5.48 33.01 -17.32
N TYR A 146 4.86 33.81 -18.18
CA TYR A 146 3.41 33.98 -18.18
C TYR A 146 2.70 32.69 -18.58
N LEU A 147 3.20 31.99 -19.62
CA LEU A 147 2.64 30.70 -20.01
C LEU A 147 2.67 29.68 -18.86
N VAL A 148 3.79 29.55 -18.16
CA VAL A 148 3.93 28.62 -17.01
C VAL A 148 2.92 28.96 -15.92
N SER A 149 2.79 30.24 -15.55
CA SER A 149 1.84 30.67 -14.52
C SER A 149 0.40 30.38 -14.94
N THR A 150 0.04 30.64 -16.20
CA THR A 150 -1.30 30.35 -16.74
C THR A 150 -1.58 28.86 -16.79
N ILE A 151 -0.64 28.04 -17.25
CA ILE A 151 -0.77 26.58 -17.25
C ILE A 151 -1.01 26.07 -15.83
N LYS A 152 -0.22 26.51 -14.84
CA LYS A 152 -0.38 26.11 -13.44
C LYS A 152 -1.78 26.46 -12.93
N ALA A 153 -2.18 27.72 -13.06
CA ALA A 153 -3.47 28.19 -12.57
C ALA A 153 -4.66 27.47 -13.22
N LEU A 154 -4.66 27.32 -14.55
CA LEU A 154 -5.73 26.64 -15.26
C LEU A 154 -5.75 25.13 -14.98
N SER A 155 -4.58 24.51 -14.83
CA SER A 155 -4.51 23.07 -14.57
C SER A 155 -5.22 22.66 -13.28
N SER A 156 -5.11 23.50 -12.23
CA SER A 156 -5.78 23.27 -10.95
C SER A 156 -7.30 23.41 -11.01
N VAL A 157 -7.86 24.02 -12.06
CA VAL A 157 -9.30 24.30 -12.18
C VAL A 157 -9.97 23.42 -13.24
N VAL A 158 -9.28 23.15 -14.35
CA VAL A 158 -9.87 22.52 -15.54
C VAL A 158 -9.78 21.00 -15.50
N TYR A 159 -8.71 20.43 -14.92
CA TYR A 159 -8.57 18.99 -14.86
C TYR A 159 -9.41 18.38 -13.73
N PRO A 160 -9.85 17.11 -13.90
CA PRO A 160 -10.39 16.35 -12.78
C PRO A 160 -9.36 16.25 -11.65
N PRO A 161 -9.81 16.10 -10.39
CA PRO A 161 -8.92 15.88 -9.25
C PRO A 161 -7.95 14.73 -9.49
N LEU A 162 -6.72 14.87 -8.99
CA LEU A 162 -5.68 13.84 -9.12
C LEU A 162 -6.00 12.54 -8.37
N THR A 163 -6.92 12.59 -7.41
CA THR A 163 -7.51 11.41 -6.77
C THR A 163 -8.31 10.55 -7.73
N ASN A 164 -8.76 11.13 -8.84
CA ASN A 164 -9.66 10.49 -9.80
C ASN A 164 -8.99 10.25 -11.16
N SER A 165 -8.01 11.08 -11.55
CA SER A 165 -7.43 11.03 -12.89
C SER A 165 -5.96 11.46 -12.91
N PHE A 166 -5.12 10.74 -13.66
CA PHE A 166 -3.72 11.12 -13.87
C PHE A 166 -3.53 12.06 -15.08
N LEU A 167 -4.62 12.48 -15.73
CA LEU A 167 -4.56 13.24 -16.98
C LEU A 167 -3.76 14.54 -16.83
N MET A 168 -3.97 15.30 -15.73
CA MET A 168 -3.22 16.53 -15.47
C MET A 168 -1.71 16.25 -15.41
N ILE A 169 -1.28 15.23 -14.65
CA ILE A 169 0.13 14.88 -14.53
C ILE A 169 0.71 14.48 -15.88
N ASN A 170 -0.02 13.68 -16.65
CA ASN A 170 0.44 13.24 -17.96
C ASN A 170 0.63 14.42 -18.91
N ASP A 171 -0.36 15.30 -18.97
CA ASP A 171 -0.37 16.47 -19.85
C ASP A 171 0.71 17.48 -19.47
N LEU A 172 0.89 17.78 -18.18
CA LEU A 172 1.92 18.69 -17.72
C LEU A 172 3.33 18.13 -17.95
N ASN A 173 3.55 16.82 -17.74
CA ASN A 173 4.82 16.18 -18.08
C ASN A 173 5.10 16.24 -19.59
N TYR A 174 4.08 16.04 -20.41
CA TYR A 174 4.20 16.13 -21.87
C TYR A 174 4.54 17.56 -22.31
N LEU A 175 3.87 18.57 -21.76
CA LEU A 175 4.19 19.98 -22.02
C LEU A 175 5.60 20.34 -21.59
N GLN A 176 6.02 19.92 -20.40
CA GLN A 176 7.39 20.12 -19.93
C GLN A 176 8.42 19.53 -20.88
N ALA A 177 8.21 18.29 -21.36
CA ALA A 177 9.16 17.62 -22.25
C ALA A 177 9.27 18.27 -23.63
N ASN A 178 8.16 18.81 -24.16
CA ASN A 178 8.14 19.39 -25.51
C ASN A 178 8.51 20.88 -25.55
N LEU A 179 8.24 21.62 -24.47
CA LEU A 179 8.44 23.08 -24.42
C LEU A 179 9.55 23.52 -23.45
N ASP A 180 10.20 22.57 -22.76
CA ASP A 180 11.23 22.83 -21.75
C ASP A 180 10.77 23.82 -20.68
N LEU A 181 9.60 23.53 -20.09
CA LEU A 181 8.94 24.37 -19.09
C LEU A 181 9.23 23.87 -17.66
N PRO A 182 9.50 24.77 -16.68
CA PRO A 182 9.74 24.40 -15.28
C PRO A 182 8.44 24.05 -14.54
N LEU A 183 7.80 22.93 -14.90
CA LEU A 183 6.55 22.45 -14.31
C LEU A 183 6.77 21.35 -13.26
N GLN A 184 7.95 20.72 -13.22
CA GLN A 184 8.22 19.52 -12.42
C GLN A 184 7.88 19.68 -10.93
N SER A 185 8.31 20.79 -10.31
CA SER A 185 8.05 21.03 -8.90
C SER A 185 6.55 21.14 -8.61
N PHE A 186 5.81 21.83 -9.47
CA PHE A 186 4.36 21.93 -9.35
C PHE A 186 3.66 20.57 -9.51
N ILE A 187 4.06 19.78 -10.51
CA ILE A 187 3.55 18.42 -10.72
C ILE A 187 3.80 17.56 -9.48
N GLN A 188 5.02 17.60 -8.95
CA GLN A 188 5.41 16.80 -7.79
C GLN A 188 4.67 17.23 -6.52
N THR A 189 4.52 18.53 -6.27
CA THR A 189 3.81 19.05 -5.10
C THR A 189 2.34 18.60 -5.11
N ASN A 190 1.63 18.77 -6.22
CA ASN A 190 0.24 18.35 -6.33
C ASN A 190 0.10 16.83 -6.17
N TRP A 191 1.03 16.06 -6.76
CA TRP A 191 1.01 14.61 -6.60
C TRP A 191 1.27 14.16 -5.17
N ASN A 192 2.26 14.75 -4.50
CA ASN A 192 2.59 14.44 -3.11
C ASN A 192 1.41 14.73 -2.17
N GLN A 193 0.67 15.82 -2.39
CA GLN A 193 -0.54 16.13 -1.61
C GLN A 193 -1.58 15.01 -1.71
N VAL A 194 -1.85 14.53 -2.92
CA VAL A 194 -2.79 13.41 -3.14
C VAL A 194 -2.28 12.10 -2.54
N ILE A 195 -0.98 11.83 -2.65
CA ILE A 195 -0.36 10.67 -2.01
C ILE A 195 -0.56 10.70 -0.49
N VAL A 196 -0.32 11.84 0.15
CA VAL A 196 -0.54 12.02 1.60
C VAL A 196 -2.01 11.79 1.94
N GLU A 197 -2.95 12.30 1.14
CA GLU A 197 -4.38 12.07 1.34
C GLU A 197 -4.74 10.57 1.27
N PHE A 198 -4.21 9.84 0.28
CA PHE A 198 -4.44 8.39 0.17
C PHE A 198 -3.89 7.64 1.39
N TYR A 199 -2.64 7.89 1.78
CA TYR A 199 -2.05 7.24 2.95
C TYR A 199 -2.76 7.60 4.25
N SER A 200 -3.23 8.84 4.40
CA SER A 200 -4.01 9.24 5.57
C SER A 200 -5.33 8.47 5.65
N LYS A 201 -6.06 8.33 4.53
CA LYS A 201 -7.31 7.55 4.49
C LYS A 201 -7.07 6.08 4.82
N ILE A 202 -6.04 5.47 4.24
CA ILE A 202 -5.67 4.09 4.56
C ILE A 202 -5.28 3.96 6.03
N LYS A 203 -4.46 4.87 6.57
CA LYS A 203 -4.07 4.86 7.98
C LYS A 203 -5.28 4.95 8.92
N THR A 204 -6.26 5.80 8.60
CA THR A 204 -7.52 5.86 9.36
C THR A 204 -8.27 4.54 9.32
N ILE A 205 -8.36 3.88 8.16
CA ILE A 205 -8.98 2.55 8.04
C ILE A 205 -8.20 1.53 8.89
N LEU A 206 -6.89 1.48 8.76
CA LEU A 206 -6.04 0.53 9.49
C LEU A 206 -6.16 0.74 11.00
N ALA A 207 -6.26 1.98 11.48
CA ALA A 207 -6.47 2.28 12.90
C ALA A 207 -7.81 1.77 13.47
N THR A 208 -8.79 1.46 12.61
CA THR A 208 -10.06 0.81 13.04
C THR A 208 -9.95 -0.70 13.10
N ILE A 209 -8.87 -1.29 12.57
CA ILE A 209 -8.61 -2.72 12.68
C ILE A 209 -8.02 -2.97 14.06
N ASP A 210 -8.85 -3.47 14.94
CA ASP A 210 -8.44 -3.86 16.27
C ASP A 210 -7.81 -5.25 16.25
N LEU A 211 -6.54 -5.30 16.63
CA LEU A 211 -5.72 -6.51 16.70
C LEU A 211 -5.73 -7.14 18.10
N SER A 212 -6.19 -6.40 19.11
CA SER A 212 -6.01 -6.74 20.53
C SER A 212 -7.28 -7.28 21.17
N ASP A 213 -8.44 -6.69 20.88
CA ASP A 213 -9.71 -7.13 21.47
C ASP A 213 -10.16 -8.46 20.84
N GLU A 214 -10.66 -9.39 21.65
CA GLU A 214 -11.12 -10.70 21.18
C GLU A 214 -12.52 -10.64 20.57
N GLU A 215 -13.34 -9.64 20.91
CA GLU A 215 -14.76 -9.59 20.54
C GLU A 215 -15.08 -8.64 19.37
N SER A 216 -14.13 -7.80 18.93
CA SER A 216 -14.39 -6.80 17.90
C SER A 216 -14.43 -7.37 16.47
N GLU A 217 -15.46 -7.00 15.70
CA GLU A 217 -15.57 -7.31 14.28
C GLU A 217 -14.41 -6.69 13.49
N THR A 218 -13.83 -7.46 12.56
CA THR A 218 -12.69 -7.00 11.78
C THR A 218 -13.12 -6.02 10.70
N SER A 219 -12.75 -4.74 10.82
CA SER A 219 -13.04 -3.67 9.85
C SER A 219 -12.18 -3.72 8.57
N VAL A 220 -11.71 -4.91 8.20
CA VAL A 220 -10.84 -5.15 7.02
C VAL A 220 -11.59 -4.90 5.71
N ASP A 221 -12.91 -5.04 5.71
CA ASP A 221 -13.80 -4.77 4.58
C ASP A 221 -13.75 -3.29 4.11
N LEU A 222 -13.39 -2.36 5.01
CA LEU A 222 -13.18 -0.96 4.67
C LEU A 222 -12.03 -0.77 3.67
N LEU A 223 -11.00 -1.63 3.70
CA LEU A 223 -9.93 -1.62 2.69
C LEU A 223 -10.48 -1.98 1.31
N ASP A 224 -11.32 -3.02 1.23
CA ASP A 224 -11.96 -3.40 -0.04
C ASP A 224 -12.86 -2.28 -0.56
N LYS A 225 -13.66 -1.64 0.31
CA LYS A 225 -14.46 -0.46 -0.06
C LYS A 225 -13.58 0.66 -0.60
N TRP A 226 -12.44 0.93 0.02
CA TRP A 226 -11.51 1.96 -0.45
C TRP A 226 -10.98 1.66 -1.86
N PHE A 227 -10.51 0.43 -2.11
CA PHE A 227 -10.03 0.04 -3.45
C PHE A 227 -11.14 0.08 -4.50
N LYS A 228 -12.36 -0.37 -4.17
CA LYS A 228 -13.53 -0.32 -5.07
C LYS A 228 -13.92 1.11 -5.45
N ASN A 229 -13.71 2.05 -4.55
CA ASN A 229 -14.04 3.46 -4.73
C ASN A 229 -13.01 4.23 -5.54
N LEU A 230 -11.88 3.62 -5.93
CA LEU A 230 -10.93 4.25 -6.84
C LEU A 230 -11.58 4.52 -8.20
N ASP A 231 -11.41 5.75 -8.70
CA ASP A 231 -12.02 6.17 -9.95
C ASP A 231 -11.45 5.36 -11.13
N LYS A 232 -12.34 4.91 -12.01
CA LYS A 232 -12.00 4.15 -13.21
C LYS A 232 -11.10 4.94 -14.17
N GLN A 233 -11.12 6.26 -14.11
CA GLN A 233 -10.24 7.11 -14.92
C GLN A 233 -8.75 6.95 -14.55
N LEU A 234 -8.41 6.58 -13.32
CA LEU A 234 -7.02 6.28 -12.94
C LEU A 234 -6.44 5.14 -13.78
N TYR A 235 -7.25 4.10 -14.02
CA TYR A 235 -6.87 2.92 -14.79
C TYR A 235 -6.63 3.22 -16.26
N THR A 236 -7.36 4.18 -16.83
CA THR A 236 -7.29 4.49 -18.26
C THR A 236 -6.29 5.59 -18.59
N THR A 237 -6.04 6.51 -17.65
CA THR A 237 -5.19 7.68 -17.91
C THR A 237 -3.70 7.37 -17.78
N ASN A 238 -3.29 6.62 -16.75
CA ASN A 238 -1.91 6.19 -16.60
C ASN A 238 -1.81 4.85 -15.84
N PRO A 239 -1.91 3.72 -16.55
CA PRO A 239 -1.87 2.38 -15.93
C PRO A 239 -0.59 2.13 -15.13
N ASN A 240 0.57 2.55 -15.64
CA ASN A 240 1.85 2.37 -14.94
C ASN A 240 1.90 3.15 -13.63
N LYS A 241 1.44 4.41 -13.63
CA LYS A 241 1.40 5.22 -12.41
C LYS A 241 0.41 4.67 -11.39
N LEU A 242 -0.73 4.14 -11.86
CA LEU A 242 -1.65 3.40 -11.00
C LEU A 242 -0.98 2.17 -10.39
N LYS A 243 -0.24 1.39 -11.18
CA LYS A 243 0.45 0.19 -10.67
C LYS A 243 1.40 0.51 -9.54
N HIS A 244 2.20 1.56 -9.70
CA HIS A 244 3.09 2.02 -8.64
C HIS A 244 2.30 2.44 -7.40
N LEU A 245 1.27 3.30 -7.55
CA LEU A 245 0.42 3.71 -6.44
C LEU A 245 -0.16 2.52 -5.65
N ILE A 246 -0.76 1.56 -6.35
CA ILE A 246 -1.37 0.39 -5.71
C ILE A 246 -0.31 -0.49 -5.05
N THR A 247 0.85 -0.66 -5.68
CA THR A 247 1.97 -1.40 -5.09
C THR A 247 2.42 -0.76 -3.79
N ASP A 248 2.67 0.55 -3.80
CA ASP A 248 3.15 1.28 -2.63
C ASP A 248 2.11 1.28 -1.49
N ILE A 249 0.82 1.30 -1.81
CA ILE A 249 -0.27 1.22 -0.83
C ILE A 249 -0.38 -0.19 -0.24
N VAL A 250 -0.26 -1.23 -1.05
CA VAL A 250 -0.29 -2.62 -0.57
C VAL A 250 0.93 -2.91 0.30
N GLU A 251 2.12 -2.45 -0.09
CA GLU A 251 3.31 -2.54 0.74
C GLU A 251 3.13 -1.82 2.08
N PHE A 252 2.53 -0.63 2.06
CA PHE A 252 2.22 0.11 3.28
C PHE A 252 1.24 -0.65 4.20
N ILE A 253 0.16 -1.21 3.67
CA ILE A 253 -0.81 -2.00 4.44
C ILE A 253 -0.14 -3.22 5.07
N ASN A 254 0.63 -3.99 4.28
CA ASN A 254 1.32 -5.19 4.77
C ASN A 254 2.34 -4.83 5.85
N ASN A 255 3.14 -3.78 5.64
CA ASN A 255 4.13 -3.34 6.61
C ASN A 255 3.48 -2.81 7.90
N TRP A 256 2.34 -2.13 7.79
CA TRP A 256 1.57 -1.74 8.96
C TRP A 256 1.12 -2.98 9.75
N LEU A 257 0.51 -3.97 9.10
CA LEU A 257 0.10 -5.23 9.76
C LEU A 257 1.28 -5.95 10.41
N ILE A 258 2.40 -6.09 9.69
CA ILE A 258 3.63 -6.71 10.20
C ILE A 258 4.08 -6.02 11.48
N ASN A 259 4.24 -4.69 11.45
CA ASN A 259 4.75 -3.94 12.59
C ASN A 259 3.76 -3.96 13.75
N SER A 260 2.47 -3.78 13.47
CA SER A 260 1.43 -3.80 14.50
C SER A 260 1.32 -5.14 15.21
N ILE A 261 1.56 -6.27 14.53
CA ILE A 261 1.61 -7.59 15.17
C ILE A 261 2.90 -7.78 15.97
N ILE A 262 4.04 -7.37 15.42
CA ILE A 262 5.35 -7.51 16.08
C ILE A 262 5.42 -6.68 17.38
N ASP A 263 4.71 -5.55 17.42
CA ASP A 263 4.68 -4.66 18.58
C ASP A 263 3.62 -5.04 19.63
N LEU A 264 2.88 -6.15 19.44
CA LEU A 264 2.04 -6.71 20.51
C LEU A 264 2.91 -7.39 21.57
N ASP A 265 2.66 -7.07 22.85
CA ASP A 265 3.45 -7.60 23.97
C ASP A 265 3.14 -9.08 24.24
N ASP A 266 1.85 -9.45 24.28
CA ASP A 266 1.37 -10.82 24.48
C ASP A 266 0.31 -11.14 23.41
N ILE A 267 0.38 -12.33 22.83
CA ILE A 267 -0.55 -12.84 21.82
C ILE A 267 -1.13 -14.16 22.34
N SER A 268 -2.42 -14.15 22.67
CA SER A 268 -3.18 -15.34 23.07
C SER A 268 -3.42 -16.28 21.88
N GLU A 269 -3.74 -17.55 22.14
CA GLU A 269 -4.10 -18.51 21.08
C GLU A 269 -5.34 -18.04 20.28
N PHE A 270 -6.29 -17.38 20.95
CA PHE A 270 -7.44 -16.78 20.29
C PHE A 270 -7.03 -15.62 19.40
N GLN A 271 -6.17 -14.72 19.90
CA GLN A 271 -5.60 -13.63 19.11
C GLN A 271 -4.82 -14.15 17.89
N CYS A 272 -4.06 -15.25 18.00
CA CYS A 272 -3.42 -15.89 16.83
C CYS A 272 -4.44 -16.22 15.74
N THR A 273 -5.59 -16.79 16.11
CA THR A 273 -6.67 -17.11 15.16
C THR A 273 -7.24 -15.86 14.51
N LYS A 274 -7.54 -14.82 15.31
CA LYS A 274 -8.05 -13.53 14.81
C LYS A 274 -7.04 -12.83 13.88
N LEU A 275 -5.78 -12.71 14.30
CA LEU A 275 -4.70 -12.13 13.51
C LEU A 275 -4.56 -12.88 12.17
N THR A 276 -4.67 -14.20 12.18
CA THR A 276 -4.64 -15.01 10.95
C THR A 276 -5.78 -14.65 10.00
N GLN A 277 -7.00 -14.52 10.52
CA GLN A 277 -8.17 -14.11 9.72
C GLN A 277 -7.99 -12.70 9.13
N ILE A 278 -7.44 -11.77 9.91
CA ILE A 278 -7.15 -10.40 9.44
C ILE A 278 -6.10 -10.42 8.33
N ILE A 279 -5.00 -11.16 8.52
CA ILE A 279 -3.93 -11.31 7.53
C ILE A 279 -4.48 -11.92 6.23
N ASP A 280 -5.23 -13.02 6.34
CA ASP A 280 -5.78 -13.73 5.18
C ASP A 280 -6.79 -12.84 4.43
N SER A 281 -7.66 -12.14 5.15
CA SER A 281 -8.62 -11.21 4.57
C SER A 281 -7.94 -10.03 3.86
N ALA A 282 -6.93 -9.42 4.50
CA ALA A 282 -6.16 -8.34 3.90
C ALA A 282 -5.37 -8.82 2.67
N HIS A 283 -4.81 -10.03 2.72
CA HIS A 283 -4.12 -10.64 1.59
C HIS A 283 -5.07 -10.91 0.42
N ASP A 284 -6.26 -11.45 0.67
CA ASP A 284 -7.26 -11.73 -0.36
C ASP A 284 -7.70 -10.45 -1.07
N ILE A 285 -7.99 -9.40 -0.30
CA ILE A 285 -8.35 -8.08 -0.84
C ILE A 285 -7.20 -7.53 -1.69
N THR A 286 -6.02 -7.37 -1.10
CA THR A 286 -4.89 -6.71 -1.78
C THR A 286 -4.40 -7.51 -2.98
N SER A 287 -4.35 -8.83 -2.89
CA SER A 287 -3.88 -9.70 -3.97
C SER A 287 -4.81 -9.67 -5.18
N SER A 288 -6.12 -9.51 -4.96
CA SER A 288 -7.10 -9.32 -6.03
C SER A 288 -6.79 -8.07 -6.85
N TYR A 289 -6.51 -6.94 -6.19
CA TYR A 289 -6.18 -5.68 -6.88
C TYR A 289 -4.82 -5.72 -7.56
N ILE A 290 -3.80 -6.32 -6.94
CA ILE A 290 -2.47 -6.53 -7.54
C ILE A 290 -2.58 -7.37 -8.83
N LYS A 291 -3.41 -8.42 -8.82
CA LYS A 291 -3.69 -9.24 -10.01
C LYS A 291 -4.45 -8.45 -11.07
N GLN A 292 -5.44 -7.65 -10.69
CA GLN A 292 -6.25 -6.84 -11.60
C GLN A 292 -5.41 -5.84 -12.39
N ILE A 293 -4.41 -5.22 -11.75
CA ILE A 293 -3.48 -4.29 -12.41
C ILE A 293 -2.34 -5.00 -13.16
N GLY A 294 -2.34 -6.34 -13.21
CA GLY A 294 -1.41 -7.13 -14.02
C GLY A 294 0.02 -7.18 -13.47
N ILE A 295 0.20 -7.02 -12.16
CA ILE A 295 1.48 -7.30 -11.50
C ILE A 295 1.55 -8.81 -11.24
N SER A 296 2.62 -9.45 -11.74
CA SER A 296 2.81 -10.90 -11.68
C SER A 296 3.84 -11.34 -10.64
N THR A 297 4.63 -10.40 -10.12
CA THR A 297 5.65 -10.66 -9.10
C THR A 297 5.01 -10.60 -7.71
N SER A 298 5.33 -11.58 -6.87
CA SER A 298 5.01 -11.51 -5.43
C SER A 298 5.74 -10.32 -4.81
N LEU A 299 5.04 -9.53 -4.02
CA LEU A 299 5.61 -8.42 -3.26
C LEU A 299 6.44 -8.97 -2.10
N ALA A 300 7.59 -8.35 -1.80
CA ALA A 300 8.41 -8.76 -0.66
C ALA A 300 7.64 -8.68 0.66
N SER A 301 6.76 -7.67 0.80
CA SER A 301 5.89 -7.50 1.96
C SER A 301 4.88 -8.64 2.14
N TYR A 302 4.46 -9.34 1.07
CA TYR A 302 3.62 -10.54 1.21
C TYR A 302 4.39 -11.71 1.79
N ASN A 303 5.64 -11.92 1.37
CA ASN A 303 6.46 -13.00 1.92
C ASN A 303 6.73 -12.74 3.41
N LYS A 304 7.08 -11.49 3.78
CA LYS A 304 7.33 -11.11 5.17
C LYS A 304 6.07 -11.28 6.03
N LEU A 305 4.91 -10.83 5.55
CA LEU A 305 3.64 -11.02 6.26
C LEU A 305 3.27 -12.50 6.41
N ALA A 306 3.54 -13.33 5.39
CA ALA A 306 3.33 -14.77 5.47
C ALA A 306 4.27 -15.44 6.50
N ASN A 307 5.49 -14.94 6.64
CA ASN A 307 6.43 -15.38 7.68
C ASN A 307 5.95 -14.95 9.09
N VAL A 308 5.45 -13.73 9.26
CA VAL A 308 4.81 -13.30 10.52
C VAL A 308 3.61 -14.19 10.86
N ARG A 309 2.72 -14.44 9.89
CA ARG A 309 1.58 -15.36 10.04
C ARG A 309 2.04 -16.76 10.43
N PHE A 310 3.15 -17.26 9.87
CA PHE A 310 3.70 -18.55 10.25
C PHE A 310 4.18 -18.56 11.69
N MET A 311 4.91 -17.53 12.11
CA MET A 311 5.46 -17.40 13.47
C MET A 311 4.37 -17.44 14.54
N ILE A 312 3.25 -16.74 14.34
CA ILE A 312 2.17 -16.67 15.34
C ILE A 312 1.32 -17.96 15.42
N ASN A 313 1.37 -18.83 14.41
CA ASN A 313 0.49 -20.01 14.31
C ASN A 313 1.20 -21.36 14.49
N ASN A 314 2.51 -21.37 14.71
CA ASN A 314 3.29 -22.61 14.74
C ASN A 314 4.06 -22.73 16.04
N HIS A 315 4.34 -23.98 16.44
CA HIS A 315 5.17 -24.25 17.60
C HIS A 315 6.63 -23.83 17.39
N ILE A 316 7.33 -23.55 18.48
CA ILE A 316 8.72 -23.07 18.49
C ILE A 316 9.69 -23.99 17.73
N THR A 317 9.44 -25.31 17.74
CA THR A 317 10.23 -26.31 17.00
C THR A 317 10.10 -26.18 15.48
N ALA A 318 8.91 -25.79 14.98
CA ALA A 318 8.70 -25.52 13.56
C ALA A 318 9.32 -24.18 13.15
N ILE A 319 9.28 -23.19 14.05
CA ILE A 319 9.92 -21.88 13.86
C ILE A 319 11.44 -22.03 13.70
N ILE A 320 12.11 -22.73 14.61
CA ILE A 320 13.57 -22.92 14.54
C ILE A 320 13.99 -23.74 13.32
N ALA A 321 13.21 -24.76 12.95
CA ALA A 321 13.47 -25.55 11.75
C ALA A 321 13.41 -24.68 10.47
N ARG A 322 12.42 -23.78 10.40
CA ARG A 322 12.27 -22.85 9.27
C ARG A 322 13.33 -21.74 9.27
N PHE A 323 13.77 -21.31 10.45
CA PHE A 323 14.89 -20.39 10.60
C PHE A 323 16.18 -20.95 9.98
N TYR A 324 16.57 -22.20 10.26
CA TYR A 324 17.78 -22.78 9.67
C TYR A 324 17.68 -23.01 8.15
N GLN A 325 16.47 -23.14 7.62
CA GLN A 325 16.24 -23.24 6.17
C GLN A 325 16.49 -21.90 5.46
N GLY A 326 16.65 -20.80 6.23
CA GLY A 326 16.83 -19.46 5.69
C GLY A 326 15.53 -18.80 5.23
N ASP A 327 14.38 -19.42 5.50
CA ASP A 327 13.07 -18.92 5.06
C ASP A 327 12.64 -17.63 5.79
N LEU A 328 13.16 -17.39 6.99
CA LEU A 328 12.89 -16.20 7.82
C LEU A 328 13.92 -15.07 7.59
N TYR A 329 14.57 -15.03 6.43
CA TYR A 329 15.64 -14.04 6.12
C TYR A 329 15.14 -12.59 6.03
N ASP A 330 13.84 -12.40 5.76
CA ASP A 330 13.19 -11.10 5.63
C ASP A 330 12.75 -10.49 6.97
N LEU A 331 12.87 -11.25 8.06
CA LEU A 331 12.70 -10.79 9.43
C LEU A 331 14.07 -10.56 10.08
N THR A 332 14.24 -9.41 10.72
CA THR A 332 15.41 -9.09 11.54
C THR A 332 15.44 -9.95 12.80
N THR A 333 16.61 -10.05 13.44
CA THR A 333 16.78 -10.87 14.65
C THR A 333 15.86 -10.39 15.76
N ASP A 334 15.75 -9.08 15.94
CA ASP A 334 14.90 -8.47 16.96
C ASP A 334 13.41 -8.72 16.70
N GLU A 335 12.96 -8.67 15.43
CA GLU A 335 11.58 -8.99 15.07
C GLU A 335 11.22 -10.44 15.38
N ILE A 336 12.12 -11.39 15.08
CA ILE A 336 11.91 -12.82 15.40
C ILE A 336 11.82 -13.01 16.92
N ILE A 337 12.73 -12.39 17.68
CA ILE A 337 12.76 -12.50 19.14
C ILE A 337 11.49 -11.90 19.76
N LYS A 338 11.06 -10.72 19.30
CA LYS A 338 9.81 -10.09 19.76
C LYS A 338 8.63 -11.04 19.56
N LEU A 339 8.44 -11.55 18.34
CA LEU A 339 7.34 -12.48 18.05
C LEU A 339 7.38 -13.76 18.91
N ILE A 340 8.57 -14.34 19.14
CA ILE A 340 8.70 -15.51 20.02
C ILE A 340 8.29 -15.15 21.45
N LYS A 341 8.69 -13.97 21.94
CA LYS A 341 8.33 -13.54 23.29
C LYS A 341 6.84 -13.27 23.44
N SER A 342 6.20 -12.70 22.41
CA SER A 342 4.78 -12.38 22.43
C SER A 342 3.89 -13.61 22.34
N VAL A 343 4.30 -14.63 21.58
CA VAL A 343 3.46 -15.83 21.35
C VAL A 343 3.71 -16.92 22.40
N PHE A 344 4.91 -17.00 22.98
CA PHE A 344 5.28 -18.08 23.89
C PHE A 344 5.55 -17.61 25.31
N ILE A 345 4.91 -18.28 26.27
CA ILE A 345 5.17 -18.13 27.70
C ILE A 345 6.64 -18.40 28.01
N GLN A 346 7.17 -17.69 29.01
CA GLN A 346 8.54 -17.88 29.46
C GLN A 346 8.83 -19.32 29.87
N SER A 347 9.80 -19.92 29.20
CA SER A 347 10.26 -21.29 29.41
C SER A 347 11.72 -21.43 29.02
N GLU A 348 12.39 -22.47 29.55
CA GLU A 348 13.77 -22.80 29.18
C GLU A 348 13.92 -22.99 27.67
N LEU A 349 12.99 -23.74 27.06
CA LEU A 349 12.94 -23.94 25.61
C LEU A 349 12.85 -22.62 24.82
N ARG A 350 12.08 -21.65 25.32
CA ARG A 350 11.95 -20.33 24.69
C ARG A 350 13.28 -19.57 24.71
N GLU A 351 13.90 -19.48 25.88
CA GLU A 351 15.15 -18.73 26.04
C GLU A 351 16.31 -19.41 25.28
N ASP A 352 16.37 -20.74 25.30
CA ASP A 352 17.37 -21.50 24.53
C ASP A 352 17.23 -21.24 23.02
N THR A 353 15.99 -21.25 22.50
CA THR A 353 15.72 -20.96 21.09
C THR A 353 16.11 -19.51 20.74
N ILE A 354 15.81 -18.55 21.62
CA ILE A 354 16.19 -17.15 21.42
C ILE A 354 17.71 -17.00 21.36
N ASN A 355 18.43 -17.59 22.32
CA ASN A 355 19.89 -17.54 22.38
C ASN A 355 20.51 -18.19 21.13
N GLU A 356 19.97 -19.33 20.70
CA GLU A 356 20.43 -20.02 19.50
C GLU A 356 20.26 -19.17 18.24
N ILE A 357 19.11 -18.49 18.07
CA ILE A 357 18.88 -17.58 16.94
C ILE A 357 19.89 -16.43 16.93
N ILE A 358 20.17 -15.86 18.11
CA ILE A 358 21.15 -14.78 18.28
C ILE A 358 22.55 -15.28 17.91
N GLU A 359 22.97 -16.42 18.46
CA GLU A 359 24.28 -17.00 18.20
C GLU A 359 24.47 -17.31 16.71
N PHE A 360 23.49 -17.98 16.08
CA PHE A 360 23.58 -18.36 14.68
C PHE A 360 23.69 -17.15 13.73
N ARG A 361 22.96 -16.05 14.01
CA ARG A 361 23.04 -14.82 13.20
C ARG A 361 24.25 -13.96 13.50
N ASN A 362 24.87 -14.08 14.68
CA ASN A 362 26.11 -13.35 14.98
C ASN A 362 27.36 -14.07 14.44
N MET A 363 27.26 -15.37 14.16
CA MET A 363 28.36 -16.15 13.56
C MET A 363 28.45 -16.02 12.04
N ASN A 364 27.38 -15.56 11.37
CA ASN A 364 27.30 -15.31 9.92
C ASN A 364 27.26 -13.81 9.64
#